data_AF-A0A7V0M0W8-F1
#
_entry.id   AF-A0A7V0M0W8-F1
#
_cell.length_a   1.000
_cell.length_b   1.000
_cell.length_c   1.000
_cell.angle_alpha   90.00
_cell.angle_beta   90.00
_cell.angle_gamma   90.00
#
_symmetry.space_group_name_H-M   'P 1'
#
loop_
_entity.id
_entity.type
_entity.pdbx_description
1 polymer ?
#
loop_
_entity_poly.entity_id
_entity_poly.type
_entity_poly.pdbx_seq_one_letter_code
_entity_poly.pdbx_strand_id
1 'polypeptide(L)'
;MIRGFYISAAGLLPRDLEEEIVANNLANINTTGFKKDAVHFKRVLDERLALDSLHGGESDTASAEETLINFTQGELQPTYVKTNLAIDGDGFFAVQTPDGLRFTRDGNFKLDLENQLVTGNGNPVMGQSGPIQLFKGDFEVKTNGDIYQNGNLVDRLEIVTF
;
A
#
# COMPACT_ATOMS: atom_id res chain seq x y z
N MET A 1 -33.90 26.53 12.37
CA MET A 1 -34.26 25.12 12.07
C MET A 1 -33.41 24.55 10.93
N ILE A 2 -33.27 25.24 9.78
CA ILE A 2 -32.48 24.78 8.61
C ILE A 2 -30.98 24.59 8.91
N ARG A 3 -30.37 25.46 9.72
CA ARG A 3 -28.95 25.37 10.11
C ARG A 3 -28.58 24.09 10.89
N GLY A 4 -29.52 23.55 11.68
CA GLY A 4 -29.32 22.29 12.40
C GLY A 4 -29.25 21.09 11.46
N PHE A 5 -30.12 21.05 10.45
CA PHE A 5 -30.06 20.04 9.39
C PHE A 5 -28.77 20.12 8.58
N TYR A 6 -28.29 21.33 8.28
CA TYR A 6 -27.04 21.51 7.55
C TYR A 6 -25.81 21.05 8.34
N ILE A 7 -25.74 21.36 9.65
CA ILE A 7 -24.67 20.89 10.54
C ILE A 7 -24.72 19.37 10.70
N SER A 8 -25.93 18.79 10.83
CA SER A 8 -26.10 17.34 10.86
C SER A 8 -25.71 16.68 9.54
N ALA A 9 -26.08 17.24 8.39
CA ALA A 9 -25.68 16.76 7.07
C ALA A 9 -24.17 16.87 6.85
N ALA A 10 -23.56 17.98 7.25
CA ALA A 10 -22.11 18.19 7.18
C ALA A 10 -21.31 17.26 8.08
N GLY A 11 -21.91 16.74 9.16
CA GLY A 11 -21.30 15.73 10.03
C GLY A 11 -21.50 14.28 9.55
N LEU A 12 -22.51 14.02 8.72
CA LEU A 12 -22.78 12.68 8.18
C LEU A 12 -21.81 12.30 7.05
N LEU A 13 -21.47 13.22 6.15
CA LEU A 13 -20.58 12.92 5.02
C LEU A 13 -19.19 12.40 5.47
N PRO A 14 -18.50 13.02 6.44
CA PRO A 14 -17.27 12.47 7.01
C PRO A 14 -17.45 11.09 7.64
N ARG A 15 -18.61 10.85 8.26
CA ARG A 15 -18.90 9.62 8.98
C ARG A 15 -19.11 8.45 8.04
N ASP A 16 -19.85 8.66 6.96
CA ASP A 16 -20.07 7.65 5.91
C ASP A 16 -18.72 7.23 5.28
N LEU A 17 -17.82 8.20 5.06
CA LEU A 17 -16.46 7.94 4.56
C LEU A 17 -15.60 7.16 5.58
N GLU A 18 -15.63 7.54 6.86
CA GLU A 18 -14.95 6.77 7.91
C GLU A 18 -15.39 5.31 7.91
N GLU A 19 -16.70 5.07 7.78
CA GLU A 19 -17.26 3.72 7.73
C GLU A 19 -16.80 2.95 6.48
N GLU A 20 -16.77 3.59 5.31
CA GLU A 20 -16.27 2.99 4.07
C GLU A 20 -14.79 2.58 4.19
N ILE A 21 -13.96 3.45 4.76
CA ILE A 21 -12.52 3.19 4.90
C ILE A 21 -12.24 2.12 5.95
N VAL A 22 -12.98 2.11 7.06
CA VAL A 22 -12.91 1.02 8.05
C VAL A 22 -13.35 -0.31 7.42
N ALA A 23 -14.43 -0.31 6.63
CA ALA A 23 -14.90 -1.50 5.94
C ALA A 23 -13.85 -2.02 4.94
N ASN A 24 -13.21 -1.14 4.17
CA ASN A 24 -12.14 -1.49 3.23
C ASN A 24 -10.93 -2.09 3.95
N ASN A 25 -10.46 -1.42 5.02
CA ASN A 25 -9.36 -1.89 5.84
C ASN A 25 -9.66 -3.25 6.48
N LEU A 26 -10.89 -3.47 6.95
CA LEU A 26 -11.32 -4.74 7.54
C LEU A 26 -11.40 -5.86 6.50
N ALA A 27 -11.92 -5.57 5.31
CA ALA A 27 -11.97 -6.53 4.21
C ALA A 27 -10.58 -6.99 3.77
N ASN A 28 -9.59 -6.09 3.87
CA ASN A 28 -8.20 -6.35 3.46
C ASN A 28 -7.24 -6.69 4.61
N ILE A 29 -7.75 -6.96 5.83
CA ILE A 29 -6.89 -7.24 7.00
C ILE A 29 -5.96 -8.45 6.80
N ASN A 30 -6.38 -9.42 5.99
CA ASN A 30 -5.61 -10.63 5.68
C ASN A 30 -4.90 -10.56 4.31
N THR A 31 -4.97 -9.43 3.61
CA THR A 31 -4.33 -9.24 2.31
C THR A 31 -2.84 -8.97 2.52
N THR A 32 -1.98 -9.84 1.99
CA THR A 32 -0.52 -9.69 2.13
C THR A 32 -0.03 -8.38 1.52
N GLY A 33 0.77 -7.63 2.28
CA GLY A 33 1.35 -6.36 1.82
C GLY A 33 0.38 -5.18 1.72
N PHE A 34 -0.89 -5.35 2.14
CA PHE A 34 -1.87 -4.27 2.16
C PHE A 34 -1.44 -3.16 3.13
N LYS A 35 -1.59 -1.90 2.70
CA LYS A 35 -1.34 -0.70 3.51
C LYS A 35 -2.69 -0.04 3.80
N LYS A 36 -3.00 0.10 5.08
CA LYS A 36 -4.29 0.63 5.53
C LYS A 36 -4.43 2.10 5.18
N ASP A 37 -5.62 2.48 4.78
CA ASP A 37 -5.98 3.88 4.58
C ASP A 37 -6.27 4.55 5.93
N ALA A 38 -5.80 5.78 6.10
CA ALA A 38 -6.06 6.63 7.25
C ALA A 38 -6.74 7.92 6.81
N VAL A 39 -7.85 8.28 7.46
CA VAL A 39 -8.58 9.51 7.15
C VAL A 39 -8.11 10.62 8.06
N HIS A 40 -7.72 11.76 7.48
CA HIS A 40 -7.53 13.00 8.21
C HIS A 40 -8.55 14.03 7.75
N PHE A 41 -9.45 14.41 8.66
CA PHE A 41 -10.36 15.52 8.42
C PHE A 41 -9.71 16.83 8.84
N LYS A 42 -9.49 17.72 7.87
CA LYS A 42 -9.06 19.09 8.15
C LYS A 42 -10.27 20.02 8.08
N ARG A 43 -10.70 20.52 9.24
CA ARG A 43 -11.71 21.58 9.29
C ARG A 43 -11.10 22.86 8.71
N VAL A 44 -11.53 23.29 7.52
CA VAL A 44 -11.16 24.60 6.99
C VAL A 44 -11.98 25.63 7.76
N LEU A 45 -11.36 26.29 8.73
CA LEU A 45 -11.90 27.52 9.29
C LEU A 45 -11.30 28.66 8.49
N ASP A 46 -11.94 29.02 7.39
CA ASP A 46 -11.54 30.24 6.69
C ASP A 46 -11.99 31.43 7.55
N GLU A 47 -11.03 32.17 8.10
CA GLU A 47 -11.28 33.31 9.01
C GLU A 47 -12.16 34.39 8.33
N ARG A 48 -12.16 34.41 6.99
CA ARG A 48 -12.99 35.28 6.16
C ARG A 48 -14.47 34.90 6.17
N LEU A 49 -14.80 33.61 6.27
CA LEU A 49 -16.18 33.11 6.43
C LEU A 49 -16.70 33.32 7.87
N ALA A 50 -15.81 33.34 8.86
CA ALA A 50 -16.17 33.58 10.26
C ALA A 50 -16.63 35.03 10.51
N LEU A 51 -16.09 36.01 9.77
CA LEU A 51 -16.53 37.42 9.85
C LEU A 51 -17.86 37.68 9.13
N ASP A 52 -18.15 36.96 8.03
CA ASP A 52 -19.42 37.07 7.30
C ASP A 52 -20.60 36.39 8.04
N SER A 53 -20.27 35.45 8.94
CA SER A 53 -21.21 34.79 9.85
C SER A 53 -21.83 35.71 10.91
N LEU A 54 -21.27 36.91 11.12
CA LEU A 54 -21.87 37.95 11.98
C LEU A 54 -22.95 38.77 11.25
N HIS A 55 -23.01 38.70 9.91
CA HIS A 55 -23.96 39.45 9.07
C HIS A 55 -24.92 38.54 8.25
N GLY A 56 -24.99 37.26 8.59
CA GLY A 56 -25.94 36.32 7.97
C GLY A 56 -25.42 35.57 6.74
N GLY A 57 -24.11 35.63 6.47
CA GLY A 57 -23.45 34.78 5.46
C GLY A 57 -23.31 33.33 5.95
N GLU A 58 -23.63 32.38 5.07
CA GLU A 58 -23.48 30.95 5.29
C GLU A 58 -22.01 30.61 5.62
N SER A 59 -21.76 30.16 6.86
CA SER A 59 -20.48 29.59 7.24
C SER A 59 -20.34 28.23 6.57
N ASP A 60 -19.82 28.22 5.36
CA ASP A 60 -19.48 27.01 4.62
C ASP A 60 -18.27 26.35 5.30
N THR A 61 -18.52 25.50 6.30
CA THR A 61 -17.49 24.69 6.93
C THR A 61 -17.11 23.57 5.97
N ALA A 62 -16.35 23.91 4.94
CA ALA A 62 -15.74 22.92 4.07
C ALA A 62 -14.69 22.15 4.88
N SER A 63 -14.94 20.87 5.15
CA SER A 63 -13.88 19.97 5.61
C SER A 63 -13.05 19.60 4.39
N ALA A 64 -11.77 19.98 4.38
CA ALA A 64 -10.83 19.46 3.39
C ALA A 64 -10.43 18.05 3.82
N GLU A 65 -10.61 17.11 2.90
CA GLU A 65 -10.40 15.68 3.08
C GLU A 65 -9.03 15.28 2.56
N GLU A 66 -8.29 14.48 3.33
CA GLU A 66 -7.05 13.88 2.87
C GLU A 66 -7.01 12.41 3.34
N THR A 67 -7.10 11.49 2.38
CA THR A 67 -6.84 10.07 2.61
C THR A 67 -5.35 9.83 2.52
N LEU A 68 -4.72 9.52 3.66
CA LEU A 68 -3.31 9.22 3.75
C LEU A 68 -3.11 7.70 3.84
N ILE A 69 -2.13 7.18 3.11
CA ILE A 69 -1.73 5.78 3.24
C ILE A 69 -0.86 5.64 4.49
N ASN A 70 -1.22 4.72 5.37
CA ASN A 70 -0.39 4.39 6.51
C ASN A 70 0.69 3.37 6.10
N PHE A 71 1.93 3.83 6.01
CA PHE A 71 3.07 2.98 5.65
C PHE A 71 3.67 2.17 6.80
N THR A 72 3.13 2.28 8.04
CA THR A 72 3.63 1.52 9.19
C THR A 72 3.68 0.01 8.89
N GLN A 73 4.74 -0.64 9.35
CA GLN A 73 4.93 -2.06 9.15
C GLN A 73 3.92 -2.87 9.98
N GLY A 74 3.24 -3.81 9.34
CA GLY A 74 2.36 -4.77 9.99
C GLY A 74 3.12 -5.96 10.58
N GLU A 75 2.40 -6.87 11.22
CA GLU A 75 2.98 -8.11 11.73
C GLU A 75 3.45 -9.00 10.58
N LEU A 76 4.67 -9.53 10.69
CA LEU A 76 5.23 -10.49 9.75
C LEU A 76 5.00 -11.91 10.27
N GLN A 77 4.37 -12.75 9.46
CA GLN A 77 4.15 -14.16 9.77
C GLN A 77 5.04 -15.06 8.91
N PRO A 78 5.84 -15.96 9.51
CA PRO A 78 6.68 -16.87 8.74
C PRO A 78 5.81 -17.92 8.03
N THR A 79 5.93 -17.98 6.70
CA THR A 79 5.21 -18.95 5.87
C THR A 79 6.01 -20.24 5.61
N TYR A 80 7.33 -20.21 5.87
CA TYR A 80 8.28 -21.29 5.56
C TYR A 80 8.33 -21.71 4.08
N VAL A 81 7.78 -20.90 3.18
CA VAL A 81 7.84 -21.07 1.73
C VAL A 81 8.94 -20.15 1.18
N LYS A 82 9.91 -20.70 0.45
CA LYS A 82 11.09 -19.97 -0.02
C LYS A 82 10.79 -18.83 -1.00
N THR A 83 9.69 -18.94 -1.72
CA THR A 83 9.22 -17.89 -2.66
C THR A 83 8.38 -16.83 -1.96
N ASN A 84 7.98 -17.05 -0.71
CA ASN A 84 7.23 -16.07 0.07
C ASN A 84 8.21 -15.19 0.83
N LEU A 85 8.37 -13.98 0.33
CA LEU A 85 9.33 -13.01 0.83
C LEU A 85 8.61 -11.88 1.54
N ALA A 86 9.28 -11.26 2.51
CA ALA A 86 8.77 -10.08 3.18
C ALA A 86 9.90 -9.08 3.36
N ILE A 87 9.57 -7.80 3.22
CA ILE A 87 10.48 -6.69 3.56
C ILE A 87 10.18 -6.30 5.00
N ASP A 88 11.21 -6.37 5.84
CA ASP A 88 11.20 -5.76 7.17
C ASP A 88 11.80 -4.36 7.07
N GLY A 89 11.04 -3.35 7.48
CA GLY A 89 11.36 -1.92 7.26
C GLY A 89 10.72 -1.35 5.99
N ASP A 90 11.38 -0.35 5.39
CA ASP A 90 10.86 0.44 4.25
C ASP A 90 11.23 -0.15 2.88
N GLY A 91 10.47 0.23 1.85
CA GLY A 91 10.72 -0.15 0.45
C GLY A 91 9.62 -1.00 -0.19
N PHE A 92 9.78 -1.35 -1.46
CA PHE A 92 8.83 -2.14 -2.24
C PHE A 92 9.57 -3.05 -3.20
N PHE A 93 9.01 -4.23 -3.47
CA PHE A 93 9.49 -5.08 -4.56
C PHE A 93 9.11 -4.45 -5.90
N ALA A 94 10.06 -4.40 -6.81
CA ALA A 94 9.80 -4.01 -8.19
C ALA A 94 9.28 -5.21 -9.00
N VAL A 95 8.23 -4.99 -9.79
CA VAL A 95 7.63 -5.99 -10.67
C VAL A 95 7.36 -5.40 -12.04
N GLN A 96 7.56 -6.19 -13.09
CA GLN A 96 7.30 -5.79 -14.46
C GLN A 96 5.87 -6.19 -14.84
N THR A 97 5.01 -5.21 -15.09
CA THR A 97 3.67 -5.48 -15.67
C THR A 97 3.68 -5.16 -17.17
N PRO A 98 2.64 -5.56 -17.91
CA PRO A 98 2.47 -5.14 -19.31
C PRO A 98 2.45 -3.61 -19.49
N ASP A 99 2.02 -2.88 -18.46
CA ASP A 99 1.94 -1.41 -18.44
C ASP A 99 3.20 -0.73 -17.86
N GLY A 100 4.29 -1.49 -17.70
CA GLY A 100 5.57 -1.00 -17.20
C GLY A 100 5.92 -1.45 -15.78
N LEU A 101 6.94 -0.82 -15.21
CA LEU A 101 7.40 -1.11 -13.85
C LEU A 101 6.34 -0.70 -12.82
N ARG A 102 6.08 -1.56 -11.84
CA ARG A 102 5.19 -1.31 -10.71
C ARG A 102 5.88 -1.77 -9.42
N PHE A 103 5.33 -1.34 -8.28
CA PHE A 103 5.89 -1.60 -6.97
C PHE A 103 4.87 -2.28 -6.09
N THR A 104 5.27 -3.31 -5.36
CA THR A 104 4.38 -4.08 -4.49
C THR A 104 5.04 -4.41 -3.16
N ARG A 105 4.22 -4.51 -2.12
CA ARG A 105 4.59 -5.10 -0.82
C ARG A 105 4.17 -6.55 -0.69
N ASP A 106 3.38 -7.06 -1.62
CA ASP A 106 3.04 -8.47 -1.70
C ASP A 106 4.27 -9.25 -2.14
N GLY A 107 4.74 -10.13 -1.26
CA GLY A 107 5.84 -11.04 -1.53
C GLY A 107 5.41 -12.49 -1.71
N ASN A 108 4.13 -12.75 -2.00
CA ASN A 108 3.64 -14.05 -2.41
C ASN A 108 4.04 -14.34 -3.87
N PHE A 109 5.30 -14.74 -4.05
CA PHE A 109 5.83 -15.09 -5.35
C PHE A 109 5.78 -16.59 -5.61
N LYS A 110 5.92 -16.95 -6.88
CA LYS A 110 6.00 -18.33 -7.37
C LYS A 110 7.01 -18.40 -8.52
N LEU A 111 7.46 -19.61 -8.81
CA LEU A 111 8.23 -19.87 -10.02
C LEU A 111 7.29 -20.30 -11.14
N ASP A 112 7.48 -19.75 -12.33
CA ASP A 112 6.78 -20.20 -13.52
C ASP A 112 7.44 -21.42 -14.18
N LEU A 113 6.98 -21.81 -15.38
CA LEU A 113 7.52 -22.95 -16.12
C LEU A 113 8.96 -22.73 -16.61
N GLU A 114 9.38 -21.48 -16.72
CA GLU A 114 10.71 -21.08 -17.16
C GLU A 114 11.66 -20.94 -15.96
N ASN A 115 11.18 -21.09 -14.72
CA ASN A 115 11.88 -20.83 -13.45
C ASN A 115 12.16 -19.34 -13.22
N GLN A 116 11.33 -18.47 -13.78
CA GLN A 116 11.32 -17.06 -13.46
C GLN A 116 10.48 -16.81 -12.20
N LEU A 117 10.97 -15.93 -11.33
CA LEU A 117 10.22 -15.50 -10.15
C LEU A 117 9.12 -14.52 -10.60
N VAL A 118 7.87 -14.90 -10.36
CA VAL A 118 6.69 -14.13 -10.77
C VAL A 118 5.72 -13.95 -9.60
N THR A 119 4.93 -12.88 -9.65
CA THR A 119 3.81 -12.63 -8.73
C THR A 119 2.68 -13.65 -8.92
N GLY A 120 1.68 -13.63 -8.01
CA GLY A 120 0.44 -14.40 -8.17
C GLY A 120 -0.24 -14.21 -9.53
N ASN A 121 -0.15 -13.00 -10.09
CA ASN A 121 -0.70 -12.61 -11.40
C ASN A 121 0.20 -12.98 -12.59
N GLY A 122 1.39 -13.56 -12.37
CA GLY A 122 2.34 -13.91 -13.42
C GLY A 122 3.25 -12.77 -13.87
N ASN A 123 3.20 -11.60 -13.21
CA ASN A 123 4.13 -10.50 -13.51
C ASN A 123 5.54 -10.83 -12.99
N PRO A 124 6.61 -10.67 -13.78
CA PRO A 124 7.98 -10.94 -13.34
C PRO A 124 8.43 -10.03 -12.19
N VAL A 125 9.12 -10.62 -11.23
CA VAL A 125 9.79 -9.89 -10.14
C VAL A 125 11.15 -9.42 -10.63
N MET A 126 11.46 -8.16 -10.38
CA MET A 126 12.68 -7.53 -10.85
C MET A 126 13.80 -7.67 -9.82
N GLY A 127 14.97 -8.00 -10.33
CA GLY A 127 16.25 -7.95 -9.65
C GLY A 127 17.13 -6.86 -10.26
N GLN A 128 18.33 -6.68 -9.71
CA GLN A 128 19.28 -5.67 -10.18
C GLN A 128 19.75 -5.91 -11.62
N SER A 129 19.62 -7.14 -12.12
CA SER A 129 20.03 -7.53 -13.49
C SER A 129 18.85 -7.67 -14.47
N GLY A 130 17.62 -7.30 -14.06
CA GLY A 130 16.39 -7.53 -14.82
C GLY A 130 15.46 -8.55 -14.14
N PRO A 131 14.51 -9.17 -14.87
CA PRO A 131 13.63 -10.18 -14.28
C PRO A 131 14.41 -11.35 -13.66
N ILE A 132 14.06 -11.73 -12.44
CA ILE A 132 14.80 -12.75 -11.69
C ILE A 132 14.55 -14.12 -12.31
N GLN A 133 15.60 -14.64 -12.93
CA GLN A 133 15.61 -15.95 -13.57
C GLN A 133 16.45 -16.92 -12.74
N LEU A 134 15.84 -18.01 -12.28
CA LEU A 134 16.53 -19.03 -11.50
C LEU A 134 16.83 -20.26 -12.36
N PHE A 135 17.82 -21.04 -11.93
CA PHE A 135 18.07 -22.38 -12.47
C PHE A 135 17.18 -23.40 -11.76
N LYS A 136 16.99 -24.57 -12.40
CA LYS A 136 16.33 -25.71 -11.76
C LYS A 136 17.13 -26.16 -10.54
N GLY A 137 16.46 -26.27 -9.41
CA GLY A 137 17.05 -26.74 -8.17
C GLY A 137 16.68 -25.85 -6.99
N ASP A 138 17.41 -26.02 -5.91
CA ASP A 138 17.17 -25.24 -4.70
C ASP A 138 17.78 -23.84 -4.80
N PHE A 139 17.16 -22.88 -4.12
CA PHE A 139 17.68 -21.53 -3.98
C PHE A 139 17.52 -21.03 -2.54
N GLU A 140 18.29 -20.00 -2.22
CA GLU A 140 18.25 -19.32 -0.93
C GLU A 140 18.19 -17.82 -1.18
N VAL A 141 17.30 -17.13 -0.46
CA VAL A 141 17.25 -15.67 -0.43
C VAL A 141 17.75 -15.22 0.93
N LYS A 142 18.81 -14.42 0.94
CA LYS A 142 19.37 -13.84 2.16
C LYS A 142 18.60 -12.59 2.57
N THR A 143 18.78 -12.19 3.82
CA THR A 143 18.11 -11.01 4.41
C THR A 143 18.44 -9.69 3.70
N ASN A 144 19.56 -9.62 2.98
CA ASN A 144 19.95 -8.47 2.17
C ASN A 144 19.34 -8.48 0.75
N GLY A 145 18.49 -9.46 0.43
CA GLY A 145 17.87 -9.63 -0.87
C GLY A 145 18.73 -10.37 -1.90
N ASP A 146 19.94 -10.83 -1.54
CA ASP A 146 20.76 -11.66 -2.42
C ASP A 146 20.14 -13.04 -2.60
N ILE A 147 20.07 -13.49 -3.85
CA ILE A 147 19.58 -14.81 -4.24
C ILE A 147 20.77 -15.68 -4.62
N TYR A 148 20.92 -16.79 -3.91
CA TYR A 148 21.98 -17.76 -4.12
C TYR A 148 21.43 -19.10 -4.64
N GLN A 149 22.17 -19.72 -5.55
CA GLN A 149 21.96 -21.11 -5.98
C GLN A 149 23.30 -21.85 -5.98
N ASN A 150 23.33 -23.04 -5.36
CA ASN A 150 24.55 -23.85 -5.23
C ASN A 150 25.77 -23.06 -4.68
N GLY A 151 25.53 -22.09 -3.80
CA GLY A 151 26.57 -21.25 -3.21
C GLY A 151 27.03 -20.06 -4.06
N ASN A 152 26.52 -19.90 -5.29
CA ASN A 152 26.84 -18.76 -6.16
C ASN A 152 25.71 -17.72 -6.13
N LEU A 153 26.09 -16.44 -6.13
CA LEU A 153 25.14 -15.34 -6.27
C LEU A 153 24.55 -15.37 -7.69
N VAL A 154 23.23 -15.43 -7.79
CA VAL A 154 22.49 -15.42 -9.06
C VAL A 154 22.02 -14.01 -9.38
N ASP A 155 21.33 -13.37 -8.43
CA ASP A 155 20.85 -11.99 -8.57
C ASP A 155 20.56 -11.39 -7.18
N ARG A 156 20.17 -10.11 -7.14
CA ARG A 156 19.66 -9.42 -5.95
C ARG A 156 18.31 -8.81 -6.25
N LEU A 157 17.35 -8.95 -5.33
CA LEU A 157 16.04 -8.31 -5.42
C LEU A 157 16.16 -6.79 -5.56
N GLU A 158 15.41 -6.21 -6.49
CA GLU A 158 15.31 -4.77 -6.62
C GLU A 158 14.28 -4.23 -5.63
N ILE A 159 14.77 -3.52 -4.62
CA ILE A 159 13.95 -2.88 -3.59
C ILE A 159 14.00 -1.36 -3.78
N VAL A 160 12.83 -0.74 -3.94
CA VAL A 160 12.70 0.70 -4.18
C VAL A 160 12.05 1.39 -2.99
N THR A 161 12.60 2.53 -2.59
CA THR A 161 12.09 3.41 -1.50
C THR A 161 11.71 4.77 -2.09
N PHE A 162 10.76 5.47 -1.47
CA PHE A 162 10.26 6.79 -1.90
C PHE A 162 10.34 7.80 -0.76
#